data_AF-A0A4Q7J1X8-F1
#
_entry.id   AF-A0A4Q7J1X8-F1
#
_cell.length_a   1.000
_cell.length_b   1.000
_cell.length_c   1.000
_cell.angle_alpha   90.00
_cell.angle_beta   90.00
_cell.angle_gamma   90.00
#
_symmetry.space_group_name_H-M   'P 1'
#
loop_
_entity.id
_entity.type
_entity.pdbx_description
1 polymer ?
#
loop_
_entity_poly.entity_id
_entity_poly.type
_entity_poly.pdbx_seq_one_letter_code
_entity_poly.pdbx_strand_id
1 'polypeptide(L)'
;MFLAPPDLAATDAVACLGVRAPAVLTDDHGNVCVVGVTRPAVALDMIRAAAPAGVPVPGRADALTFRLRWFTHGHPAGPGDPAVRPARPGERGAFPAVLWRHADQVAARTRVAAVAAAA
;
A
#
# COMPACT_ATOMS: atom_id res chain seq x y z
N MET A 1 6.52 -14.92 -9.83
CA MET A 1 6.86 -13.93 -10.86
C MET A 1 6.32 -12.58 -10.43
N PHE A 2 7.13 -11.51 -10.43
CA PHE A 2 6.68 -10.15 -10.07
C PHE A 2 6.38 -9.37 -11.34
N LEU A 3 5.23 -8.69 -11.37
CA LEU A 3 4.87 -7.79 -12.48
C LEU A 3 5.70 -6.52 -12.41
N ALA A 4 6.12 -6.00 -13.56
CA ALA A 4 6.69 -4.65 -13.62
C ALA A 4 5.63 -3.63 -13.16
N PRO A 5 6.02 -2.60 -12.38
CA PRO A 5 5.10 -1.52 -12.07
C PRO A 5 4.72 -0.78 -13.37
N PRO A 6 3.42 -0.46 -13.58
CA PRO A 6 3.01 0.34 -14.72
C PRO A 6 3.48 1.79 -14.55
N ASP A 7 3.55 2.53 -15.66
CA ASP A 7 3.62 3.98 -15.61
C ASP A 7 2.31 4.52 -15.03
N LEU A 8 2.37 5.13 -13.83
CA LEU A 8 1.18 5.63 -13.15
C LEU A 8 0.47 6.73 -13.94
N ALA A 9 1.18 7.52 -14.74
CA ALA A 9 0.57 8.55 -15.59
C ALA A 9 -0.34 7.94 -16.67
N ALA A 10 -0.18 6.66 -17.00
CA ALA A 10 -1.02 5.90 -17.92
C ALA A 10 -2.11 5.06 -17.22
N THR A 11 -2.28 5.24 -15.91
CA THR A 11 -3.30 4.55 -15.09
C THR A 11 -4.30 5.53 -14.49
N ASP A 12 -5.33 5.00 -13.83
CA ASP A 12 -6.33 5.80 -13.14
C ASP A 12 -5.83 6.33 -11.78
N ALA A 13 -4.57 6.08 -11.40
CA ALA A 13 -4.00 6.51 -10.13
C ALA A 13 -4.08 8.04 -9.93
N VAL A 14 -3.94 8.82 -11.00
CA VAL A 14 -4.07 10.27 -10.96
C VAL A 14 -5.51 10.69 -10.67
N ALA A 15 -6.48 10.08 -11.36
CA ALA A 15 -7.90 10.39 -11.16
C ALA A 15 -8.39 9.93 -9.78
N CYS A 16 -7.87 8.82 -9.29
CA CYS A 16 -8.29 8.22 -8.04
C CYS A 16 -7.63 8.84 -6.80
N LEU A 17 -6.33 9.14 -6.89
CA LEU A 17 -5.48 9.46 -5.73
C LEU A 17 -4.62 10.72 -5.95
N GLY A 18 -4.67 11.35 -7.13
CA GLY A 18 -3.84 12.52 -7.45
C GLY A 18 -2.36 12.20 -7.66
N VAL A 19 -1.97 10.93 -7.76
CA VAL A 19 -0.55 10.51 -7.81
C VAL A 19 -0.11 10.16 -9.23
N ARG A 20 1.00 10.77 -9.68
CA ARG A 20 1.63 10.52 -11.00
C ARG A 20 2.92 9.70 -10.92
N ALA A 21 3.45 9.52 -9.72
CA ALA A 21 4.66 8.76 -9.42
C ALA A 21 4.44 7.91 -8.17
N PRO A 22 5.25 6.85 -7.95
CA PRO A 22 5.12 6.02 -6.76
C PRO A 22 5.11 6.87 -5.48
N ALA A 23 4.15 6.62 -4.60
CA ALA A 23 3.91 7.44 -3.42
C ALA A 23 3.48 6.59 -2.22
N VAL A 24 3.77 7.08 -1.02
CA VAL A 24 3.29 6.52 0.25
C VAL A 24 2.14 7.40 0.74
N LEU A 25 0.99 6.79 0.96
CA LEU A 25 -0.22 7.41 1.50
C LEU A 25 -0.54 6.76 2.84
N THR A 26 -0.99 7.55 3.81
CA THR A 26 -1.45 7.08 5.11
C THR A 26 -2.86 7.58 5.34
N ASP A 27 -3.75 6.73 5.85
CA ASP A 27 -5.09 7.14 6.26
C ASP A 27 -5.18 7.44 7.77
N ASP A 28 -6.30 7.99 8.20
CA ASP A 28 -6.55 8.36 9.61
C ASP A 28 -6.63 7.15 10.55
N HIS A 29 -6.73 5.93 9.99
CA HIS A 29 -6.70 4.67 10.74
C HIS A 29 -5.29 4.08 10.85
N GLY A 30 -4.26 4.77 10.32
CA GLY A 30 -2.88 4.33 10.35
C GLY A 30 -2.56 3.20 9.37
N ASN A 31 -3.41 2.94 8.37
CA ASN A 31 -3.06 2.07 7.26
C ASN A 31 -2.10 2.81 6.33
N VAL A 32 -1.07 2.10 5.87
CA VAL A 32 -0.09 2.63 4.91
C VAL A 32 -0.30 1.98 3.56
N CYS A 33 -0.35 2.78 2.51
CA CYS A 33 -0.55 2.37 1.12
C CYS A 33 0.60 2.90 0.27
N VAL A 34 1.35 2.01 -0.39
CA VAL A 34 2.39 2.38 -1.34
C VAL A 34 1.89 2.13 -2.76
N VAL A 35 1.59 3.20 -3.48
CA VAL A 35 1.01 3.15 -4.83
C VAL A 35 2.12 3.06 -5.88
N GLY A 36 1.88 2.33 -6.97
CA GLY A 36 2.79 2.27 -8.12
C GLY A 36 3.96 1.29 -7.97
N VAL A 37 3.94 0.44 -6.94
CA VAL A 37 4.95 -0.61 -6.74
C VAL A 37 4.30 -1.97 -6.60
N THR A 38 5.00 -3.00 -7.07
CA THR A 38 4.56 -4.40 -7.01
C THR A 38 5.45 -5.26 -6.10
N ARG A 39 6.59 -4.71 -5.66
CA ARG A 39 7.60 -5.41 -4.87
C ARG A 39 7.55 -4.98 -3.41
N PRO A 40 7.33 -5.91 -2.45
CA PRO A 40 7.31 -5.57 -1.02
C PRO A 40 8.58 -4.91 -0.51
N ALA A 41 9.76 -5.31 -1.02
CA ALA A 41 11.04 -4.69 -0.62
C ALA A 41 11.14 -3.21 -1.04
N VAL A 42 10.67 -2.87 -2.23
CA VAL A 42 10.64 -1.47 -2.69
C VAL A 42 9.64 -0.66 -1.85
N ALA A 43 8.47 -1.23 -1.55
CA ALA A 43 7.50 -0.60 -0.67
C ALA A 43 8.08 -0.35 0.74
N LEU A 44 8.82 -1.31 1.29
CA LEU A 44 9.51 -1.19 2.58
C LEU A 44 10.46 0.00 2.58
N ASP A 45 11.32 0.10 1.57
CA ASP A 45 12.30 1.18 1.46
C ASP A 45 11.62 2.53 1.28
N MET A 46 10.54 2.61 0.51
CA MET A 46 9.73 3.82 0.36
C MET A 46 9.08 4.26 1.68
N ILE A 47 8.48 3.34 2.44
CA ILE A 47 7.87 3.67 3.73
C ILE A 47 8.93 4.17 4.72
N ARG A 48 10.11 3.54 4.73
CA ARG A 48 11.24 3.98 5.56
C ARG A 48 11.73 5.38 5.20
N ALA A 49 11.85 5.66 3.91
CA ALA A 49 12.28 6.97 3.42
C ALA A 49 11.22 8.06 3.66
N ALA A 50 9.95 7.70 3.57
CA ALA A 50 8.83 8.62 3.74
C ALA A 50 8.51 8.92 5.21
N ALA A 51 8.98 8.10 6.15
CA ALA A 51 8.55 8.07 7.55
C ALA A 51 8.42 9.48 8.18
N PRO A 52 7.20 10.03 8.26
CA PRO A 52 6.93 11.24 9.02
C PRO A 52 6.92 10.90 10.51
N ALA A 53 7.13 11.90 11.38
CA ALA A 53 7.00 11.73 12.82
C ALA A 53 5.64 11.08 13.18
N GLY A 54 5.68 9.93 13.86
CA GLY A 54 4.48 9.20 14.30
C GLY A 54 4.07 8.00 13.45
N VAL A 55 4.64 7.79 12.25
CA VAL A 55 4.42 6.54 11.49
C VAL A 55 5.45 5.50 11.91
N PRO A 56 5.03 4.28 12.30
CA PRO A 56 5.94 3.20 12.65
C PRO A 56 6.82 2.82 11.45
N VAL A 57 8.13 2.82 11.64
CA VAL A 57 9.09 2.41 10.60
C VAL A 57 9.10 0.88 10.49
N PRO A 58 8.72 0.28 9.35
CA PRO A 58 8.71 -1.17 9.20
C PRO A 58 10.12 -1.78 9.24
N GLY A 59 10.23 -2.91 9.91
CA GLY A 59 11.35 -3.83 9.85
C GLY A 59 11.29 -4.72 8.60
N ARG A 60 12.37 -5.47 8.35
CA ARG A 60 12.42 -6.42 7.22
C ARG A 60 11.36 -7.52 7.32
N ALA A 61 11.02 -7.94 8.54
CA ALA A 61 10.01 -8.95 8.79
C ALA A 61 8.59 -8.46 8.44
N ASP A 62 8.31 -7.16 8.58
CA ASP A 62 6.99 -6.59 8.30
C ASP A 62 6.64 -6.65 6.81
N ALA A 63 7.63 -6.71 5.92
CA ALA A 63 7.41 -6.87 4.48
C ALA A 63 6.64 -8.16 4.13
N LEU A 64 6.64 -9.17 5.01
CA LEU A 64 5.83 -10.39 4.85
C LEU A 64 4.33 -10.16 5.10
N THR A 65 3.98 -9.08 5.78
CA THR A 65 2.59 -8.70 6.08
C THR A 65 1.98 -7.80 5.00
N PHE A 66 2.82 -7.30 4.09
CA PHE A 66 2.40 -6.43 3.01
C PHE A 66 1.53 -7.18 2.00
N ARG A 67 0.44 -6.53 1.57
CA ARG A 67 -0.53 -7.11 0.63
C ARG A 67 -0.55 -6.32 -0.66
N LEU A 68 -0.10 -6.94 -1.75
CA LEU A 68 -0.26 -6.38 -3.08
C LEU A 68 -1.72 -6.50 -3.53
N ARG A 69 -2.31 -5.38 -3.94
CA ARG A 69 -3.64 -5.29 -4.54
C ARG A 69 -3.58 -4.41 -5.78
N TRP A 70 -4.56 -4.57 -6.66
CA TRP A 70 -4.72 -3.75 -7.85
C TRP A 70 -6.06 -3.03 -7.76
N PHE A 71 -6.06 -1.77 -8.16
CA PHE A 71 -7.23 -0.90 -8.14
C PHE A 71 -7.36 -0.19 -9.47
N THR A 72 -8.58 0.20 -9.80
CA THR A 72 -8.87 1.09 -10.93
C THR A 72 -10.01 2.03 -10.55
N HIS A 73 -10.33 3.00 -11.40
CA HIS A 73 -11.41 3.93 -11.11
C HIS A 73 -12.75 3.20 -10.95
N GLY A 74 -13.45 3.49 -9.85
CA GLY A 74 -14.73 2.87 -9.51
C GLY A 74 -15.92 3.41 -10.31
N HIS A 75 -15.77 4.57 -10.97
CA HIS A 75 -16.87 5.35 -11.55
C HIS A 75 -18.02 5.54 -10.55
N PRO A 76 -17.82 6.33 -9.48
CA PRO A 76 -18.83 6.54 -8.44
C PRO A 76 -20.13 7.07 -9.06
N ALA A 77 -21.27 6.45 -8.70
CA ALA A 77 -22.59 6.81 -9.22
C ALA A 77 -23.20 7.99 -8.45
N GLY A 78 -22.74 8.23 -7.22
CA GLY A 78 -23.12 9.38 -6.42
C GLY A 78 -22.11 9.73 -5.31
N PRO A 79 -22.39 10.81 -4.56
CA PRO A 79 -21.58 11.20 -3.41
C PRO A 79 -21.52 10.09 -2.36
N GLY A 80 -20.31 9.76 -1.91
CA GLY A 80 -20.06 8.70 -0.92
C GLY A 80 -19.69 7.34 -1.52
N ASP A 81 -19.89 7.13 -2.83
CA ASP A 81 -19.39 5.93 -3.50
C ASP A 81 -17.85 5.96 -3.59
N PRO A 82 -17.18 4.80 -3.44
CA PRO A 82 -15.73 4.74 -3.50
C PRO A 82 -15.24 5.09 -4.91
N ALA A 83 -14.34 6.07 -5.00
CA ALA A 83 -13.68 6.46 -6.26
C ALA A 83 -12.76 5.35 -6.83
N VAL A 84 -12.45 4.33 -6.04
CA VAL A 84 -11.60 3.18 -6.39
C VAL A 84 -12.34 1.87 -6.19
N ARG A 85 -12.11 0.92 -7.09
CA ARG A 85 -12.57 -0.47 -6.94
C ARG A 85 -11.42 -1.46 -7.12
N PRO A 86 -11.54 -2.70 -6.60
CA PRO A 86 -10.62 -3.77 -6.93
C PRO A 86 -10.54 -4.03 -8.44
N ALA A 87 -9.33 -4.30 -8.93
CA ALA A 87 -9.03 -4.58 -10.32
C ALA A 87 -8.16 -5.83 -10.45
N ARG A 88 -8.02 -6.34 -11.68
CA ARG A 88 -7.02 -7.36 -12.02
C ARG A 88 -5.75 -6.71 -12.56
N PRO A 89 -4.58 -7.37 -12.42
CA PRO A 89 -3.39 -6.94 -13.13
C PRO A 89 -3.63 -6.92 -14.64
N GLY A 90 -3.22 -5.85 -15.32
CA GLY A 90 -3.39 -5.66 -16.76
C GLY A 90 -4.77 -5.14 -17.19
N GLU A 91 -5.70 -4.96 -16.26
CA GLU A 91 -6.94 -4.26 -16.55
C GLU A 91 -6.68 -2.78 -16.89
N ARG A 92 -7.48 -2.20 -17.79
CA ARG A 92 -7.30 -0.81 -18.22
C ARG A 92 -7.45 0.13 -17.03
N GLY A 93 -6.51 1.08 -16.91
CA GLY A 93 -6.50 2.03 -15.79
C GLY A 93 -5.99 1.44 -14.47
N ALA A 94 -5.72 0.13 -14.41
CA ALA A 94 -5.35 -0.51 -13.16
C ALA A 94 -3.95 -0.10 -12.69
N PHE A 95 -3.85 0.21 -11.40
CA PHE A 95 -2.60 0.52 -10.72
C PHE A 95 -2.39 -0.40 -9.51
N PRO A 96 -1.14 -0.81 -9.24
CA PRO A 96 -0.82 -1.61 -8.07
C PRO A 96 -0.71 -0.74 -6.83
N ALA A 97 -1.09 -1.30 -5.69
CA ALA A 97 -0.80 -0.73 -4.38
C ALA A 97 -0.38 -1.84 -3.41
N VAL A 98 0.68 -1.58 -2.65
CA VAL A 98 1.11 -2.43 -1.54
C VAL A 98 0.52 -1.85 -0.26
N LEU A 99 -0.29 -2.65 0.42
CA LEU A 99 -1.00 -2.26 1.63
C LEU A 99 -0.31 -2.84 2.87
N TRP A 100 -0.10 -2.00 3.88
CA TRP A 100 0.32 -2.39 5.22
C TRP A 100 -0.73 -1.91 6.22
N ARG A 101 -1.67 -2.81 6.52
CA ARG A 101 -2.83 -2.47 7.36
C ARG A 101 -2.42 -2.30 8.81
N HIS A 102 -3.08 -1.40 9.51
CA HIS A 102 -2.83 -1.16 10.93
C HIS A 102 -2.97 -2.43 11.78
N ALA A 103 -3.97 -3.26 11.51
CA ALA A 103 -4.14 -4.55 12.19
C ALA A 103 -2.94 -5.51 11.97
N ASP A 104 -2.37 -5.53 10.76
CA ASP A 104 -1.20 -6.37 10.45
C ASP A 104 0.05 -5.82 11.17
N GLN A 105 0.18 -4.49 11.30
CA GLN A 105 1.23 -3.83 12.08
C GLN A 105 1.17 -4.22 13.57
N VAL A 106 -0.02 -4.16 14.18
CA VAL A 106 -0.23 -4.51 15.59
C VAL A 106 0.08 -5.99 15.83
N ALA A 107 -0.42 -6.88 14.97
CA ALA A 107 -0.19 -8.32 15.10
C ALA A 107 1.31 -8.68 14.98
N ALA A 108 2.05 -8.03 14.08
CA ALA A 108 3.49 -8.23 13.94
C ALA A 108 4.24 -7.85 15.23
N ARG A 109 3.88 -6.72 15.85
CA ARG A 109 4.48 -6.28 17.13
C ARG A 109 4.17 -7.23 18.27
N THR A 110 2.93 -7.70 18.40
CA THR A 110 2.55 -8.65 19.44
C THR A 110 3.37 -9.93 19.35
N ARG A 111 3.63 -10.43 18.13
CA ARG A 111 4.51 -11.60 17.94
C ARG A 111 5.96 -11.32 18.36
N VAL A 112 6.52 -10.19 17.96
CA VAL A 112 7.90 -9.82 18.35
C VAL A 112 8.02 -9.69 19.87
N ALA A 113 7.06 -9.05 20.52
CA ALA A 113 7.02 -8.92 21.98
C ALA A 113 6.89 -10.28 22.67
N ALA A 114 6.05 -11.18 22.16
CA ALA A 114 5.89 -12.53 22.72
C ALA A 114 7.17 -13.37 22.59
N VAL A 115 7.89 -13.26 21.46
CA VAL A 115 9.19 -13.94 21.27
C VAL A 115 10.24 -13.37 22.22
N ALA A 116 10.31 -12.05 22.38
CA ALA A 116 11.25 -11.41 23.29
C ALA A 116 10.97 -11.74 24.77
N ALA A 117 9.71 -11.93 25.16
CA ALA A 117 9.33 -12.32 26.51
C ALA A 117 9.56 -13.82 26.83
N ALA A 118 9.75 -14.65 25.80
CA ALA A 118 9.99 -16.08 25.93
C ALA A 118 11.49 -16.46 25.84
N ALA A 119 12.37 -15.46 25.65
CA ALA A 119 13.83 -15.59 25.57
C ALA A 119 14.49 -15.10 26.87
#